data_AF-A0A3D2DL28-F1
#
_entry.id   AF-A0A3D2DL28-F1
#
_cell.length_a   1.000
_cell.length_b   1.000
_cell.length_c   1.000
_cell.angle_alpha   90.00
_cell.angle_beta   90.00
_cell.angle_gamma   90.00
#
_symmetry.space_group_name_H-M   'P 1'
#
loop_
_entity.id
_entity.type
_entity.pdbx_description
1 polymer ?
#
loop_
_entity_poly.entity_id
_entity_poly.type
_entity_poly.pdbx_seq_one_letter_code
_entity_poly.pdbx_strand_id
1 'polypeptide(L)' 'MVKIPVYLNNMTDAKHLVQIAEKCENDVDLVSGRYVVDGKSMLGVFSLPQFDNVELCVDEKEKDMVYKELEEMKLLR' A
#
# COMPACT_ATOMS: atom_id res chain seq x y z
N MET A 1 -10.18 -8.79 4.62
CA MET A 1 -8.98 -7.97 4.32
C MET A 1 -7.74 -8.71 4.77
N VAL A 2 -6.69 -8.66 3.97
CA VAL A 2 -5.35 -9.20 4.27
C VAL A 2 -4.38 -8.05 4.42
N LYS A 3 -3.38 -8.25 5.27
CA LYS A 3 -2.30 -7.28 5.50
C LYS A 3 -1.04 -7.75 4.82
N ILE A 4 -0.45 -6.88 4.02
CA ILE A 4 0.77 -7.15 3.26
C ILE A 4 1.83 -6.16 3.71
N PRO A 5 2.90 -6.59 4.41
CA PRO A 5 4.02 -5.74 4.73
C PRO A 5 4.70 -5.24 3.45
N VAL A 6 4.92 -3.92 3.35
CA VAL A 6 5.53 -3.30 2.17
C VAL A 6 6.64 -2.34 2.54
N TYR A 7 7.57 -2.15 1.61
CA TYR A 7 8.52 -1.05 1.63
C TYR A 7 7.85 0.24 1.16
N LEU A 8 8.12 1.32 1.89
CA LEU A 8 7.75 2.67 1.53
C LEU A 8 8.90 3.59 1.94
N ASN A 9 9.98 3.66 1.17
CA ASN A 9 11.16 4.42 1.59
C ASN A 9 11.21 5.83 1.01
N ASN A 10 10.51 6.03 -0.11
CA ASN A 10 10.62 7.25 -0.91
C ASN A 10 9.34 7.51 -1.71
N MET A 11 9.31 8.64 -2.42
CA MET A 11 8.14 9.06 -3.20
C MET A 11 7.82 8.14 -4.39
N THR A 12 8.80 7.45 -4.96
CA THR A 12 8.59 6.47 -6.03
C THR A 12 7.85 5.25 -5.51
N ASP A 13 8.26 4.73 -4.34
CA ASP A 13 7.57 3.61 -3.69
C ASP A 13 6.12 3.99 -3.38
N ALA A 14 5.89 5.18 -2.81
CA ALA A 14 4.56 5.72 -2.54
C ALA A 14 3.69 5.77 -3.80
N LYS A 15 4.24 6.28 -4.90
CA LYS A 15 3.55 6.38 -6.18
C LYS A 15 3.14 5.01 -6.70
N HIS A 16 4.05 4.03 -6.66
CA HIS A 16 3.74 2.67 -7.11
C HIS A 16 2.67 2.00 -6.22
N LEU A 17 2.75 2.16 -4.89
CA LEU A 17 1.71 1.64 -3.99
C LEU A 17 0.33 2.20 -4.32
N VAL A 18 0.23 3.51 -4.55
CA VAL A 18 -1.06 4.13 -4.93
C VAL A 18 -1.54 3.62 -6.28
N GLN A 19 -0.65 3.47 -7.27
CA GLN A 19 -1.03 2.91 -8.57
C GLN A 19 -1.55 1.46 -8.48
N ILE A 20 -0.97 0.66 -7.59
CA ILE A 20 -1.45 -0.71 -7.32
C ILE A 20 -2.82 -0.66 -6.62
N ALA A 21 -2.97 0.21 -5.61
CA ALA A 21 -4.21 0.38 -4.89
C ALA A 21 -5.37 0.88 -5.77
N GLU A 22 -5.10 1.80 -6.72
CA GLU A 22 -6.09 2.32 -7.66
C GLU A 22 -6.66 1.25 -8.60
N LYS A 23 -5.94 0.15 -8.83
CA LYS A 23 -6.43 -1.00 -9.63
C LYS A 23 -7.38 -1.90 -8.87
N CYS A 24 -7.42 -1.79 -7.55
CA CYS A 24 -8.34 -2.56 -6.72
C CYS A 24 -9.75 -1.95 -6.84
N GLU A 25 -10.76 -2.80 -6.97
CA GLU A 25 -12.16 -2.41 -6.97
C GLU A 25 -12.61 -1.98 -5.56
N ASN A 26 -12.13 -2.67 -4.53
CA ASN A 26 -12.50 -2.37 -3.14
C ASN A 26 -11.55 -1.35 -2.50
N ASP A 27 -11.93 -0.86 -1.31
CA ASP A 27 -11.10 0.04 -0.53
C ASP A 27 -9.78 -0.62 -0.14
N VAL A 28 -8.72 0.18 -0.21
CA VAL A 28 -7.36 -0.23 0.13
C VAL A 28 -6.84 0.76 1.16
N ASP A 29 -6.40 0.27 2.31
CA ASP A 29 -5.82 1.11 3.35
C ASP A 29 -4.31 0.92 3.41
N LEU A 30 -3.60 2.00 3.69
CA LEU A 30 -2.20 1.96 4.06
C LEU A 30 -2.08 2.27 5.56
N VAL A 31 -1.47 1.33 6.31
CA VAL A 31 -1.33 1.41 7.76
C VAL A 31 0.14 1.58 8.12
N SER A 32 0.46 2.59 8.93
CA SER A 32 1.78 2.73 9.55
C SER A 32 1.61 3.09 11.03
N GLY A 33 1.88 2.11 11.90
CA GLY A 33 1.65 2.26 13.34
C GLY A 33 0.19 2.59 13.65
N ARG A 34 -0.07 3.83 14.11
CA ARG A 34 -1.41 4.32 14.45
C ARG A 34 -2.11 5.07 13.32
N TYR A 35 -1.42 5.30 12.21
CA TYR A 35 -1.95 6.05 11.07
C TYR A 35 -2.57 5.08 10.09
N VAL A 36 -3.79 5.39 9.66
CA VAL A 36 -4.51 4.69 8.59
C VAL A 36 -4.90 5.76 7.58
N VAL A 37 -4.52 5.56 6.34
CA VAL A 37 -4.83 6.47 5.24
C VAL A 37 -5.39 5.67 4.07
N ASP A 38 -6.22 6.33 3.27
CA ASP A 38 -6.69 5.79 2.00
C ASP A 38 -5.48 5.52 1.09
N GLY A 39 -5.25 4.25 0.77
CA GLY A 39 -4.15 3.77 -0.05
C GLY A 39 -4.27 4.20 -1.52
N LYS A 40 -5.45 4.64 -1.97
CA LYS A 40 -5.67 5.22 -3.31
C LYS A 40 -5.41 6.73 -3.35
N SER A 41 -5.21 7.36 -2.19
CA SER A 41 -4.98 8.79 -2.10
C SER A 41 -3.49 9.10 -1.97
N MET A 42 -2.87 9.61 -3.06
CA MET A 42 -1.49 10.13 -3.01
C MET A 42 -1.29 11.14 -1.87
N LEU A 43 -2.28 12.01 -1.62
CA LEU A 43 -2.21 12.98 -0.54
C LEU A 43 -2.26 12.31 0.84
N GLY A 44 -3.08 11.27 1.00
CA GLY A 44 -3.15 10.46 2.22
C GLY A 44 -1.82 9.75 2.50
N VAL A 45 -1.28 9.04 1.52
CA VAL A 45 0.00 8.32 1.63
C VAL A 45 1.15 9.27 1.99
N PHE A 46 1.21 10.45 1.40
CA PHE A 46 2.23 11.45 1.72
C PHE A 46 2.03 12.15 3.07
N SER A 47 0.85 12.05 3.68
CA SER A 47 0.61 12.60 5.02
C SER A 47 1.19 11.73 6.14
N LEU A 48 1.65 10.50 5.83
CA LEU A 48 2.24 9.61 6.82
C LEU A 48 3.58 10.20 7.33
N PRO A 49 3.73 10.40 8.65
CA PRO A 49 4.90 11.09 9.19
C PRO A 49 6.17 10.22 9.19
N GLN A 50 6.02 8.89 9.16
CA GLN A 50 7.09 7.91 9.13
C GLN A 50 6.63 6.73 8.29
N PHE A 51 7.58 6.05 7.65
CA PHE A 51 7.30 4.88 6.81
C PHE A 51 7.82 3.58 7.40
N ASP A 52 7.95 3.51 8.72
CA ASP A 52 8.34 2.29 9.40
C ASP A 52 7.14 1.35 9.53
N ASN A 53 7.36 0.06 9.22
CA ASN A 53 6.37 -1.01 9.38
C ASN A 53 5.03 -0.72 8.67
N VAL A 54 5.11 -0.39 7.38
CA VAL A 54 3.93 -0.11 6.56
C VAL A 54 3.27 -1.42 6.12
N GLU A 55 1.95 -1.48 6.28
CA GLU A 55 1.11 -2.59 5.83
C GLU A 55 0.07 -2.07 4.83
N LEU A 56 -0.03 -2.70 3.67
CA LEU A 56 -1.13 -2.51 2.73
C LEU A 56 -2.26 -3.47 3.09
N CYS A 57 -3.45 -2.95 3.35
CA CYS A 57 -4.64 -3.73 3.68
C CYS A 57 -5.56 -3.79 2.46
N VAL A 58 -5.73 -4.98 1.89
CA VAL A 58 -6.52 -5.21 0.67
C VAL A 58 -7.59 -6.27 0.89
N ASP A 59 -8.61 -6.33 0.04
CA ASP A 59 -9.58 -7.43 0.07
C ASP A 59 -8.90 -8.78 -0.24
N GLU A 60 -9.40 -9.87 0.36
CA GLU A 60 -8.83 -11.21 0.14
C GLU A 60 -8.91 -11.61 -1.34
N LYS A 61 -9.96 -11.20 -2.06
CA LYS A 61 -10.15 -11.54 -3.48
C LYS A 61 -9.12 -10.88 -4.39
N GLU A 62 -8.52 -9.78 -3.96
CA GLU A 62 -7.59 -8.96 -4.75
C GLU A 62 -6.13 -9.22 -4.37
N LYS A 63 -5.92 -9.97 -3.27
CA LYS A 63 -4.62 -10.32 -2.71
C LYS A 63 -3.63 -10.81 -3.76
N ASP A 64 -3.99 -11.82 -4.56
CA ASP A 64 -3.03 -12.46 -5.47
C ASP A 64 -2.55 -11.50 -6.57
N MET A 65 -3.45 -10.65 -7.07
CA MET A 65 -3.11 -9.61 -8.05
C MET A 65 -2.19 -8.57 -7.43
N VAL A 66 -2.53 -8.07 -6.25
CA VAL A 66 -1.74 -7.08 -5.51
C VAL A 66 -0.35 -7.61 -5.16
N TYR A 67 -0.25 -8.84 -4.65
CA TYR A 67 1.03 -9.47 -4.31
C TYR A 67 1.96 -9.55 -5.52
N LYS A 68 1.43 -9.92 -6.69
CA LYS A 68 2.22 -10.00 -7.91
C LYS A 68 2.76 -8.63 -8.33
N GLU A 69 1.93 -7.59 -8.30
CA GLU A 69 2.39 -6.25 -8.67
C GLU A 69 3.41 -5.69 -7.66
N LEU A 70 3.21 -5.95 -6.36
CA LEU A 70 4.18 -5.57 -5.33
C LEU A 70 5.52 -6.29 -5.52
N GLU A 71 5.52 -7.56 -5.94
CA GLU A 71 6.73 -8.31 -6.26
C GLU A 71 7.46 -7.72 -7.47
N GLU A 72 6.74 -7.44 -8.56
CA GLU A 72 7.29 -6.81 -9.78
C GLU A 72 7.94 -5.45 -9.49
N MET A 73 7.32 -4.66 -8.61
CA MET A 73 7.82 -3.34 -8.19
C MET A 73 8.86 -3.40 -7.05
N LYS A 74 9.19 -4.59 -6.54
CA LYS A 74 10.12 -4.81 -5.40
C LYS A 74 9.70 -4.09 -4.12
N LEU A 75 8.40 -4.05 -3.86
CA LEU A 75 7.79 -3.39 -2.70
C LEU A 75 7.41 -4.35 -1.59
N LEU A 76 7.53 -5.67 -1.79
CA LEU A 76 7.32 -6.66 -0.72
C LEU A 76 8.45 -6.60 0.30
N ARG A 77 8.09 -6.64 1.59
CA ARG A 77 9.05 -6.63 2.71
C ARG A 77 9.38 -8.03 3.21
#